data_AF-A0A401H506-F1
#
_entry.id   AF-A0A401H506-F1
#
_cell.length_a   1.000
_cell.length_b   1.000
_cell.length_c   1.000
_cell.angle_alpha   90.00
_cell.angle_beta   90.00
_cell.angle_gamma   90.00
#
_symmetry.space_group_name_H-M   'P 1'
#
loop_
_entity.id
_entity.type
_entity.pdbx_description
1 polymer ?
#
loop_
_entity_poly.entity_id
_entity_poly.type
_entity_poly.pdbx_seq_one_letter_code
_entity_poly.pdbx_strand_id
1 'polypeptide(L)'
;MRDTRSGRFSIAQNTWLCNTGTDTLLYKASGKSQELVQEAIQKAGGVKKKLEELIPSYLMGYKDVFKKKAAERFPSSRAWDHAIDLKPEFVPKDCKIYPLPPKEQTALDEFLDENTRKGYI
;
A
#
# COMPACT_ATOMS: atom_id res chain seq x y z
N MET A 1 -10.70 -53.33 -11.90
CA MET A 1 -9.28 -53.31 -11.47
C MET A 1 -8.77 -51.87 -11.61
N ARG A 2 -8.73 -51.16 -10.48
CA ARG A 2 -8.15 -49.82 -10.20
C ARG A 2 -8.79 -48.57 -10.84
N ASP A 3 -9.55 -47.86 -9.99
CA ASP A 3 -9.69 -46.40 -9.98
C ASP A 3 -8.32 -45.71 -9.95
N THR A 4 -8.17 -44.63 -10.72
CA THR A 4 -7.24 -43.53 -10.41
C THR A 4 -7.87 -42.19 -10.81
N ARG A 5 -8.37 -41.50 -9.78
CA ARG A 5 -8.67 -40.07 -9.70
C ARG A 5 -7.42 -39.27 -10.13
N SER A 6 -7.43 -38.59 -11.28
CA SER A 6 -6.42 -37.56 -11.59
C SER A 6 -7.09 -36.20 -11.66
N GLY A 7 -6.97 -35.44 -10.56
CA GLY A 7 -7.49 -34.08 -10.45
C GLY A 7 -6.82 -33.15 -11.43
N ARG A 8 -7.61 -32.45 -12.24
CA ARG A 8 -7.19 -31.20 -12.88
C ARG A 8 -7.22 -30.10 -11.82
N PHE A 9 -6.10 -29.88 -11.15
CA PHE A 9 -5.89 -28.65 -10.39
C PHE A 9 -5.22 -27.63 -11.32
N SER A 10 -6.04 -26.70 -11.81
CA SER A 10 -5.58 -25.44 -12.39
C SER A 10 -4.90 -24.65 -11.28
N ILE A 11 -3.57 -24.52 -11.35
CA ILE A 11 -2.84 -23.55 -10.53
C ILE A 11 -2.94 -22.22 -11.26
N ALA A 12 -4.05 -21.51 -11.03
CA ALA A 12 -4.11 -20.09 -11.31
C ALA A 12 -3.12 -19.40 -10.35
N GLN A 13 -2.07 -18.81 -10.92
CA GLN A 13 -1.13 -17.97 -10.21
C GLN A 13 -1.91 -16.83 -9.56
N ASN A 14 -1.97 -16.85 -8.24
CA ASN A 14 -2.56 -15.81 -7.43
C ASN A 14 -1.61 -14.61 -7.39
N THR A 15 -1.91 -13.66 -8.26
CA THR A 15 -1.31 -12.33 -8.31
C THR A 15 -1.47 -11.64 -6.95
N TRP A 16 -0.37 -11.51 -6.22
CA TRP A 16 -0.25 -10.60 -5.10
C TRP A 16 -0.17 -9.18 -5.65
N LEU A 17 -1.33 -8.53 -5.73
CA LEU A 17 -1.48 -7.11 -6.00
C LEU A 17 -2.39 -6.51 -4.93
N CYS A 18 -1.78 -5.82 -3.99
CA CYS A 18 -2.38 -4.81 -3.12
C CYS A 18 -1.77 -3.47 -3.56
N ASN A 19 -2.44 -2.34 -3.70
CA ASN A 19 -3.82 -1.91 -3.48
C ASN A 19 -3.83 -0.43 -3.91
N THR A 20 -4.83 0.03 -4.68
CA THR A 20 -5.55 1.32 -4.48
C THR A 20 -6.42 1.62 -5.68
N GLY A 21 -7.69 1.90 -5.41
CA GLY A 21 -8.74 2.09 -6.39
C GLY A 21 -9.92 1.26 -5.93
N THR A 22 -11.08 1.85 -5.84
CA THR A 22 -12.33 1.19 -5.48
C THR A 22 -12.64 0.05 -6.45
N ASP A 23 -12.04 -1.12 -6.24
CA ASP A 23 -12.39 -2.36 -6.92
C ASP A 23 -13.21 -3.22 -5.97
N THR A 24 -14.42 -2.73 -5.67
CA THR A 24 -15.44 -3.49 -4.94
C THR A 24 -16.12 -4.54 -5.83
N LEU A 25 -15.58 -4.89 -7.00
CA LEU A 25 -16.22 -5.80 -7.95
C LEU A 25 -15.70 -7.25 -7.93
N LEU A 26 -14.74 -7.61 -7.07
CA LEU A 26 -14.26 -9.01 -6.99
C LEU A 26 -14.61 -9.77 -5.70
N TYR A 27 -15.10 -9.10 -4.66
CA TYR A 27 -15.56 -9.76 -3.44
C TYR A 27 -17.07 -9.62 -3.31
N LYS A 28 -17.83 -10.51 -3.97
CA LYS A 28 -19.22 -10.72 -3.57
C LYS A 28 -19.18 -11.29 -2.16
N ALA A 29 -19.84 -10.62 -1.21
CA ALA A 29 -19.97 -11.12 0.15
C ALA A 29 -20.53 -12.55 0.08
N SER A 30 -19.69 -13.53 0.45
CA SER A 30 -20.02 -14.95 0.25
C SER A 30 -20.83 -15.50 1.43
N GLY A 31 -20.95 -14.75 2.51
CA GLY A 31 -21.66 -15.16 3.72
C GLY A 31 -22.33 -13.99 4.42
N LYS A 32 -23.45 -14.27 5.09
CA LYS A 32 -24.29 -13.30 5.81
C LYS A 32 -23.50 -12.42 6.77
N SER A 33 -22.44 -12.95 7.41
CA SER A 33 -21.60 -12.15 8.32
C SER A 33 -20.90 -10.99 7.62
N GLN A 34 -20.53 -11.14 6.34
CA GLN A 34 -19.84 -10.11 5.57
C GLN A 34 -20.81 -9.05 5.04
N GLU A 35 -22.03 -9.46 4.66
CA GLU A 35 -23.11 -8.55 4.30
C GLU A 35 -23.47 -7.65 5.48
N LEU A 36 -23.57 -8.22 6.70
CA LEU A 36 -23.83 -7.43 7.91
C LEU A 36 -22.72 -6.43 8.22
N VAL A 37 -21.46 -6.79 7.99
CA VAL A 37 -20.33 -5.86 8.13
C VAL A 37 -20.40 -4.74 7.08
N GLN A 38 -20.74 -5.07 5.83
CA GLN A 38 -20.90 -4.09 4.74
C GLN A 38 -22.09 -3.16 4.99
N GLU A 39 -23.25 -3.68 5.44
CA GLU A 39 -24.40 -2.89 5.84
C GLU A 39 -24.09 -2.01 7.05
N ALA A 40 -23.32 -2.50 8.03
CA ALA A 40 -22.90 -1.70 9.17
C ALA A 40 -21.98 -0.54 8.74
N ILE A 41 -21.06 -0.79 7.80
CA ILE A 41 -20.20 0.24 7.19
C ILE A 41 -21.04 1.26 6.38
N GLN A 42 -22.02 0.79 5.59
CA GLN A 42 -22.92 1.64 4.81
C GLN A 42 -23.87 2.46 5.71
N LYS A 43 -24.44 1.87 6.77
CA LYS A 43 -25.29 2.54 7.78
C LYS A 43 -24.51 3.51 8.65
N ALA A 44 -23.23 3.22 8.94
CA ALA A 44 -22.31 4.17 9.55
C ALA A 44 -22.01 5.37 8.63
N GLY A 45 -22.50 5.34 7.38
CA GLY A 45 -22.79 6.53 6.60
C GLY A 45 -21.60 7.47 6.45
N GLY A 46 -20.39 6.92 6.25
CA GLY A 46 -19.19 7.69 5.91
C GLY A 46 -18.99 8.98 6.71
N VAL A 47 -19.42 9.03 7.97
CA VAL A 47 -19.26 10.24 8.78
C VAL A 47 -17.77 10.34 9.04
N LYS A 48 -17.12 11.26 8.32
CA LYS A 48 -15.72 11.63 8.56
C LYS A 48 -15.66 12.28 9.94
N LYS A 49 -15.60 11.44 10.98
CA LYS A 49 -15.38 11.88 12.36
C LYS A 49 -14.15 12.78 12.36
N LYS A 50 -14.24 13.90 13.06
CA LYS A 50 -13.12 14.83 13.14
C LYS A 50 -11.94 14.07 13.78
N LEU A 51 -10.73 14.38 13.32
CA LEU A 51 -9.50 13.74 13.80
C LEU A 51 -9.39 13.77 15.34
N GLU A 52 -9.89 14.84 15.96
CA GLU A 52 -9.93 15.06 17.40
C GLU A 52 -10.82 14.06 18.15
N GLU A 53 -11.87 13.54 17.53
CA GLU A 53 -12.80 12.57 18.14
C GLU A 53 -12.25 11.14 18.06
N LEU A 54 -11.41 10.87 17.06
CA LEU A 54 -10.80 9.56 16.83
C LEU A 54 -9.55 9.33 17.70
N ILE A 55 -8.82 10.39 18.02
CA ILE A 55 -7.58 10.29 18.77
C ILE A 55 -7.92 10.29 20.27
N PRO A 56 -7.46 9.27 21.04
CA PRO A 56 -7.61 9.25 22.48
C PRO A 56 -7.04 10.50 23.18
N SER A 57 -7.62 10.88 24.32
CA SER A 57 -7.25 12.09 25.06
C SER A 57 -5.75 12.18 25.38
N TYR A 58 -5.11 11.05 25.72
CA TYR A 58 -3.68 11.00 26.04
C TYR A 58 -2.76 11.27 24.83
N LEU A 59 -3.26 11.11 23.60
CA LEU A 59 -2.52 11.34 22.36
C LEU A 59 -2.83 12.69 21.71
N MET A 60 -3.67 13.52 22.34
CA MET A 60 -3.99 14.85 21.83
C MET A 60 -2.76 15.72 21.59
N GLY A 61 -1.72 15.58 22.41
CA GLY A 61 -0.45 16.29 22.23
C GLY A 61 0.29 15.93 20.93
N TYR A 62 0.02 14.76 20.35
CA TYR A 62 0.64 14.27 19.12
C TYR A 62 -0.29 14.35 17.91
N LYS A 63 -1.35 15.17 17.98
CA LYS A 63 -2.33 15.36 16.91
C LYS A 63 -1.68 15.56 15.54
N ASP A 64 -0.54 16.24 15.50
CA ASP A 64 0.20 16.50 14.26
C ASP A 64 0.67 15.23 13.56
N VAL A 65 1.06 14.19 14.30
CA VAL A 65 1.49 12.88 13.74
C VAL A 65 0.34 12.20 12.99
N PHE A 66 -0.90 12.42 13.43
CA PHE A 66 -2.08 11.84 12.79
C PHE A 66 -2.60 12.67 11.60
N LYS A 67 -2.09 13.88 11.38
CA LYS A 67 -2.47 14.69 10.22
C LYS A 67 -1.82 14.10 8.97
N LYS A 68 -2.64 13.70 8.00
CA LYS A 68 -2.18 13.16 6.71
C LYS A 68 -1.10 14.02 6.05
N LYS A 69 -1.26 15.35 6.03
CA LYS A 69 -0.27 16.28 5.46
C LYS A 69 1.09 16.26 6.17
N ALA A 70 1.10 16.07 7.48
CA ALA A 70 2.35 15.98 8.25
C ALA A 70 3.01 14.61 8.08
N ALA A 71 2.21 13.55 7.89
CA ALA A 71 2.69 12.20 7.62
C ALA A 71 3.19 12.01 6.17
N GLU A 72 2.83 12.90 5.25
CA GLU A 72 3.26 12.86 3.83
C GLU A 72 4.70 13.37 3.58
N ARG A 73 5.49 13.61 4.64
CA ARG A 73 6.87 14.08 4.55
C ARG A 73 7.79 13.20 5.40
N PHE A 74 9.05 13.04 4.98
CA PHE A 74 10.04 12.39 5.83
C PHE A 74 10.28 13.15 7.13
N PRO A 75 10.56 12.42 8.23
CA PRO A 75 11.04 13.05 9.45
C PRO A 75 12.39 13.73 9.20
N SER A 76 12.76 14.65 10.08
CA SER A 76 14.10 15.24 10.05
C SER A 76 15.16 14.16 10.23
N SER A 77 16.31 14.34 9.55
CA SER A 77 17.45 13.44 9.73
C SER A 77 17.91 13.39 11.19
N ARG A 78 18.34 12.21 11.62
CA ARG A 78 18.74 11.87 12.99
C ARG A 78 20.13 11.24 12.98
N ALA A 79 20.83 11.32 14.12
CA ALA A 79 22.17 10.75 14.27
C ALA A 79 22.23 9.21 14.11
N TRP A 80 21.08 8.54 14.19
CA TRP A 80 20.93 7.10 14.02
C TRP A 80 20.30 6.73 12.67
N ASP A 81 20.25 7.65 11.71
CA ASP A 81 19.90 7.30 10.34
C ASP A 81 20.95 6.32 9.80
N HIS A 82 20.49 5.30 9.07
CA HIS A 82 21.38 4.27 8.56
C HIS A 82 22.22 4.82 7.40
N ALA A 83 23.54 4.94 7.62
CA ALA A 83 24.50 5.16 6.55
C ALA A 83 24.74 3.85 5.78
N ILE A 84 24.96 3.96 4.47
CA ILE A 84 25.37 2.84 3.63
C ILE A 84 26.90 2.89 3.51
N ASP A 85 27.59 2.14 4.37
CA ASP A 85 29.05 2.07 4.36
C ASP A 85 29.54 1.17 3.21
N LEU A 86 30.22 1.78 2.23
CA LEU A 86 30.77 1.08 1.09
C LEU A 86 32.18 0.57 1.39
N LYS A 87 32.57 -0.54 0.74
CA LYS A 87 33.95 -1.04 0.77
C LYS A 87 34.86 -0.10 -0.05
N PRO A 88 36.13 0.09 0.34
CA PRO A 88 37.04 1.00 -0.38
C PRO A 88 37.26 0.63 -1.86
N GLU A 89 37.09 -0.64 -2.21
CA GLU A 89 37.29 -1.20 -3.54
C GLU A 89 36.00 -1.25 -4.35
N PHE A 90 34.91 -0.67 -3.83
CA PHE A 90 33.63 -0.64 -4.51
C PHE A 90 33.69 0.28 -5.73
N VAL A 91 33.40 -0.28 -6.89
CA VAL A 91 33.20 0.46 -8.14
C VAL A 91 31.70 0.44 -8.46
N PRO A 92 31.04 1.60 -8.56
CA PRO A 92 29.66 1.68 -9.01
C PRO A 92 29.49 0.99 -10.37
N LYS A 93 28.43 0.18 -10.50
CA LYS A 93 28.11 -0.51 -11.74
C LYS A 93 26.81 0.05 -12.30
N ASP A 94 26.89 0.59 -13.50
CA ASP A 94 25.71 1.00 -14.24
C ASP A 94 25.06 -0.23 -14.85
N CYS A 95 23.86 -0.55 -14.37
CA CYS A 95 23.04 -1.64 -14.89
C CYS A 95 22.01 -1.08 -15.87
N LYS A 96 21.75 -1.81 -16.97
CA LYS A 96 20.71 -1.42 -17.93
C LYS A 96 19.32 -1.58 -17.30
N ILE A 97 18.49 -0.56 -17.47
CA ILE A 97 17.07 -0.59 -17.09
C ILE A 97 16.34 -1.42 -18.15
N TYR A 98 15.54 -2.40 -17.73
CA TYR A 98 14.69 -3.14 -18.64
C TYR A 98 13.52 -2.27 -19.10
N PRO A 99 13.18 -2.26 -20.40
CA PRO A 99 12.08 -1.45 -20.88
C PRO A 99 10.76 -1.93 -20.26
N LEU A 100 10.01 -0.98 -19.71
CA LEU A 100 8.68 -1.23 -19.19
C LEU A 100 7.65 -1.13 -20.32
N PRO A 101 6.54 -1.89 -20.25
CA PRO A 101 5.42 -1.70 -21.17
C PRO A 101 4.77 -0.32 -20.94
N PRO A 102 4.12 0.28 -21.95
CA PRO A 102 3.63 1.66 -21.87
C PRO A 102 2.69 1.95 -20.69
N LYS A 103 1.85 0.98 -20.30
CA LYS A 103 0.94 1.12 -19.16
C LYS A 103 1.68 1.21 -17.83
N GLU A 104 2.73 0.41 -17.66
CA GLU A 104 3.54 0.42 -16.44
C GLU A 104 4.43 1.66 -16.39
N GLN A 105 4.91 2.13 -17.54
CA GLN A 105 5.65 3.39 -17.62
C GLN A 105 4.80 4.58 -17.16
N THR A 106 3.56 4.71 -17.62
CA THR A 106 2.66 5.79 -17.16
C THR A 106 2.41 5.73 -15.66
N ALA A 107 2.17 4.54 -15.11
CA ALA A 107 1.99 4.37 -13.67
C ALA A 107 3.26 4.71 -12.87
N LEU A 108 4.45 4.39 -13.41
CA LEU A 108 5.72 4.77 -12.81
C LEU A 108 5.91 6.29 -12.84
N ASP A 109 5.62 6.94 -13.97
CA ASP A 109 5.77 8.39 -14.10
C ASP A 109 4.86 9.13 -13.11
N GLU A 110 3.60 8.70 -12.97
CA GLU A 110 2.67 9.22 -11.96
C GLU A 110 3.21 9.03 -10.53
N PHE A 111 3.76 7.85 -10.23
CA PHE A 111 4.38 7.57 -8.95
C PHE A 111 5.58 8.47 -8.67
N LEU A 112 6.46 8.68 -9.66
CA LEU A 112 7.64 9.51 -9.52
C LEU A 112 7.25 10.97 -9.26
N ASP A 113 6.29 11.52 -10.02
CA ASP A 113 5.81 12.89 -9.85
C ASP A 113 5.21 13.11 -8.46
N GLU A 114 4.41 12.17 -7.98
CA GLU A 114 3.80 12.27 -6.66
C GLU A 114 4.82 12.25 -5.52
N ASN A 115 5.80 11.35 -5.57
CA ASN A 115 6.75 11.14 -4.49
C ASN A 115 7.89 12.19 -4.51
N THR A 116 8.27 12.68 -5.70
CA THR A 116 9.18 13.82 -5.84
C THR A 116 8.55 15.08 -5.25
N ARG A 117 7.26 15.33 -5.53
CA ARG A 117 6.52 16.45 -4.93
C ARG A 117 6.44 16.36 -3.40
N LYS A 118 6.35 15.14 -2.85
CA LYS A 118 6.35 14.89 -1.39
C LYS A 118 7.76 14.99 -0.79
N GLY A 119 8.81 14.92 -1.61
CA GLY A 119 10.22 14.90 -1.19
C GLY A 119 10.65 13.55 -0.63
N TYR A 120 10.07 12.47 -1.12
CA TYR A 120 10.46 11.10 -0.74
C TYR A 120 11.58 10.52 -1.61
N ILE A 121 11.72 11.05 -2.82
CA ILE A 121 12.74 10.74 -3.80
C ILE A 121 13.24 12.09 -4.31
#